data_AF-A0A1I5HW42-F1
#
_entry.id   AF-A0A1I5HW42-F1
#
_cell.length_a   1.000
_cell.length_b   1.000
_cell.length_c   1.000
_cell.angle_alpha   90.00
_cell.angle_beta   90.00
_cell.angle_gamma   90.00
#
_symmetry.space_group_name_H-M   'P 1'
#
loop_
_entity.id
_entity.type
_entity.pdbx_description
1 polymer ?
#
loop_
_entity_poly.entity_id
_entity_poly.type
_entity_poly.pdbx_seq_one_letter_code
_entity_poly.pdbx_strand_id
1 'polypeptide(L)' 'MNQKTLKVITENCPQNHLCPSVLICPVEALKQERYKAPTVDQEACIRCGKCINFCPRKALVLV' A
#
# COMPACT_ATOMS: atom_id res chain seq x y z
N MET A 1 -3.79 -13.83 -18.18
CA MET A 1 -2.90 -12.78 -17.63
C MET A 1 -3.46 -12.41 -16.26
N ASN A 2 -2.85 -12.86 -15.16
CA ASN A 2 -3.42 -12.64 -13.83
C ASN A 2 -3.30 -11.16 -13.45
N GLN A 3 -4.41 -10.43 -13.53
CA GLN A 3 -4.52 -9.02 -13.16
C GLN A 3 -4.54 -8.87 -11.64
N LYS A 4 -3.38 -9.03 -10.99
CA LYS A 4 -3.26 -8.78 -9.55
C LYS A 4 -3.38 -7.28 -9.27
N THR A 5 -4.18 -6.87 -8.29
CA THR A 5 -4.38 -5.48 -7.86
C THR A 5 -3.90 -5.28 -6.43
N LEU A 6 -3.34 -4.12 -6.11
CA LEU A 6 -2.91 -3.83 -4.74
C LEU A 6 -4.15 -3.41 -3.92
N LYS A 7 -4.53 -4.17 -2.90
CA LYS A 7 -5.59 -3.79 -1.96
C LYS A 7 -5.01 -3.42 -0.61
N VAL A 8 -5.65 -2.46 0.04
CA VAL A 8 -5.34 -2.04 1.41
C VAL A 8 -6.41 -2.63 2.32
N ILE A 9 -6.00 -3.52 3.22
CA ILE A 9 -6.86 -4.11 4.25
C ILE A 9 -6.86 -3.15 5.43
N THR A 10 -7.86 -2.27 5.48
CA THR A 10 -7.98 -1.23 6.52
C THR A 10 -8.02 -1.82 7.93
N GLU A 11 -8.59 -3.02 8.10
CA GLU A 11 -8.66 -3.74 9.38
C GLU A 11 -7.28 -4.09 9.94
N ASN A 12 -6.30 -4.33 9.07
CA ASN A 12 -4.92 -4.61 9.46
C ASN A 12 -4.09 -3.33 9.64
N CYS A 13 -4.60 -2.18 9.19
CA CYS A 13 -3.91 -0.90 9.31
C CYS A 13 -4.25 -0.23 10.65
N PRO A 14 -3.27 0.04 11.54
CA PRO A 14 -3.55 0.66 12.84
C PRO A 14 -3.90 2.16 12.75
N GLN A 15 -3.72 2.78 11.59
CA GLN A 15 -4.08 4.17 11.31
C GLN A 15 -3.60 5.21 12.35
N ASN A 16 -2.40 5.01 12.89
CA ASN A 16 -1.84 5.79 14.00
C ASN A 16 -0.44 6.37 13.71
N HIS A 17 0.03 6.31 12.47
CA HIS A 17 1.33 6.80 12.07
C HIS A 17 1.37 7.15 10.57
N LEU A 18 2.39 7.90 10.15
CA LEU A 18 2.69 8.08 8.73
C LEU A 18 3.21 6.75 8.16
N CYS A 19 2.51 6.22 7.17
CA CYS A 19 2.72 4.92 6.59
C CYS A 19 4.11 4.85 5.95
N PRO A 20 5.05 4.07 6.51
CA PRO A 20 6.41 3.99 5.99
C PRO A 20 6.43 3.38 4.58
N SER A 21 5.46 2.52 4.25
CA SER A 21 5.32 1.90 2.93
C SER A 21 5.02 2.88 1.80
N VAL A 22 4.54 4.09 2.10
CA VAL A 22 4.30 5.14 1.09
C VAL A 22 5.62 5.53 0.41
N LEU A 23 6.66 5.77 1.20
CA LEU A 23 7.99 6.19 0.72
C LEU A 23 8.76 5.07 0.00
N ILE A 24 8.34 3.81 0.18
CA ILE A 24 8.96 2.65 -0.47
C ILE A 24 8.47 2.47 -1.92
N CYS A 25 7.35 3.12 -2.30
CA CYS A 25 6.80 2.99 -3.64
C CYS A 25 7.70 3.72 -4.66
N PRO A 26 8.35 3.00 -5.61
CA PRO A 26 9.26 3.63 -6.56
C PRO A 26 8.58 4.50 -7.62
N VAL A 27 7.25 4.41 -7.71
CA VAL A 27 6.40 5.10 -8.69
C VAL A 27 5.36 6.00 -8.00
N GLU A 28 5.52 6.22 -6.69
CA GLU A 28 4.68 7.13 -5.90
C GLU A 28 3.16 6.86 -5.99
N ALA A 29 2.79 5.60 -6.28
CA ALA A 29 1.40 5.17 -6.40
C ALA A 29 0.66 5.11 -5.05
N LEU A 30 1.36 5.13 -3.93
CA LEU A 30 0.75 5.14 -2.59
C LEU A 30 0.67 6.57 -2.06
N LYS A 31 -0.50 6.94 -1.56
CA LYS A 31 -0.74 8.24 -0.91
C LYS A 31 -1.36 8.01 0.46
N GLN A 32 -1.14 8.92 1.40
CA GLN A 32 -1.75 8.84 2.72
C GLN A 32 -2.28 10.20 3.15
N GLU A 33 -3.44 10.20 3.78
CA GLU A 33 -4.00 11.37 4.42
C GLU A 33 -3.81 11.28 5.94
N ARG A 34 -2.91 12.10 6.49
CA ARG A 34 -2.53 12.10 7.91
C ARG A 34 -2.18 10.68 8.39
N TYR A 35 -2.91 10.13 9.35
CA TYR A 35 -2.68 8.79 9.89
C TYR A 35 -3.66 7.74 9.34
N LYS A 36 -4.52 8.07 8.38
CA LYS A 36 -5.44 7.09 7.77
C LYS A 36 -4.66 6.01 7.02
N ALA A 37 -5.34 4.91 6.68
CA ALA A 37 -4.78 3.90 5.79
C ALA A 37 -4.40 4.52 4.43
N PRO A 38 -3.27 4.11 3.82
CA PRO A 38 -2.88 4.65 2.54
C PRO A 38 -3.88 4.27 1.43
N THR A 39 -4.06 5.15 0.47
CA THR A 39 -4.75 4.88 -0.78
C THR A 39 -3.73 4.53 -1.87
N VAL A 40 -4.17 3.80 -2.89
CA VAL A 40 -3.32 3.42 -4.02
C VAL A 40 -3.93 3.89 -5.33
N ASP A 41 -3.10 4.53 -6.15
CA ASP A 41 -3.35 4.79 -7.55
C ASP A 41 -3.07 3.50 -8.34
N GLN A 42 -4.12 2.85 -8.84
CA GLN A 42 -4.00 1.57 -9.55
C GLN A 42 -3.41 1.73 -10.95
N GLU A 43 -3.49 2.92 -11.54
CA GLU A 43 -2.96 3.18 -12.87
C GLU A 43 -1.44 3.35 -12.80
N ALA A 44 -0.94 4.03 -11.77
CA ALA A 44 0.49 4.15 -11.50
C ALA A 44 1.11 2.87 -10.89
N CYS A 45 0.32 2.03 -10.21
CA CYS A 45 0.84 0.86 -9.50
C CYS A 45 1.40 -0.22 -10.45
N ILE A 46 2.72 -0.36 -10.49
CA ILE A 46 3.42 -1.42 -11.25
C ILE A 46 3.41 -2.80 -10.57
N ARG A 47 2.70 -2.96 -9.44
CA ARG A 47 2.52 -4.25 -8.72
C ARG A 47 3.83 -4.93 -8.31
N CYS A 48 4.86 -4.15 -7.98
CA CYS A 48 6.18 -4.68 -7.61
C CYS A 48 6.24 -5.39 -6.25
N GLY A 49 5.24 -5.21 -5.38
CA GLY A 49 5.15 -5.88 -4.08
C GLY A 49 6.07 -5.34 -2.96
N LYS A 50 6.90 -4.32 -3.20
CA LYS A 50 7.81 -3.78 -2.18
C LYS A 50 7.08 -3.29 -0.92
N CYS A 51 5.95 -2.60 -1.09
CA CYS A 51 5.16 -2.06 0.01
C CYS A 51 4.52 -3.16 0.88
N ILE A 52 4.24 -4.33 0.30
CA ILE A 52 3.71 -5.52 1.00
C ILE A 52 4.78 -6.08 1.93
N ASN A 53 5.98 -6.30 1.40
CA ASN A 53 7.10 -6.84 2.17
C ASN A 53 7.52 -5.91 3.32
N PHE A 54 7.32 -4.61 3.15
CA PHE A 54 7.69 -3.63 4.15
C PHE A 54 6.67 -3.49 5.29
N CYS A 55 5.38 -3.72 5.03
CA CYS A 55 4.35 -3.55 6.05
C CYS A 55 4.24 -4.80 6.93
N PRO A 56 4.72 -4.77 8.20
CA PRO A 56 4.70 -5.97 9.06
C PRO A 56 3.27 -6.41 9.42
N ARG A 57 2.32 -5.47 9.38
CA ARG A 57 0.89 -5.71 9.64
C ARG A 57 0.17 -6.39 8.48
N LYS A 58 0.82 -6.58 7.33
CA LYS A 58 0.19 -7.16 6.13
C LYS A 58 -1.11 -6.44 5.74
N ALA A 59 -1.11 -5.11 5.88
CA ALA A 59 -2.24 -4.26 5.50
C ALA A 59 -2.27 -3.99 3.98
N LEU A 60 -1.22 -4.32 3.24
CA LEU A 60 -1.13 -4.17 1.79
C LEU A 60 -0.99 -5.57 1.18
N VAL A 61 -1.84 -5.93 0.22
CA VAL A 61 -1.85 -7.26 -0.42
C VAL A 61 -2.08 -7.15 -1.93
N LEU A 62 -1.43 -8.02 -2.71
CA LEU A 62 -1.72 -8.18 -4.13
C LEU A 62 -2.72 -9.32 -4.29
N VAL A 63 -3.91 -9.02 -4.83
CA VAL A 63 -4.99 -9.99 -5.07
C VAL A 63 -5.33 -10.08 -6.54
#